data_AF-A0AA97BCC2-F1
#
_entry.id   AF-A0AA97BCC2-F1
#
_cell.length_a   1.000
_cell.length_b   1.000
_cell.length_c   1.000
_cell.angle_alpha   90.00
_cell.angle_beta   90.00
_cell.angle_gamma   90.00
#
_symmetry.space_group_name_H-M   'P 1'
#
loop_
_entity.id
_entity.type
_entity.pdbx_description
1 polymer ?
#
loop_
_entity_poly.entity_id
_entity_poly.type
_entity_poly.pdbx_seq_one_letter_code
_entity_poly.pdbx_strand_id
1 'polypeptide(L)'
;MQAVGASRADIRAIVLAEAAVVGLAGGAAGTIAALLLALGVNRLAAGYLPNFPFKPDSFFSFPWPVVAGGVALGLVAALAGAYFPSRRAAATDPARTLAG
;
A
#
# COMPACT_ATOMS: atom_id res chain seq x y z
N MET A 1 24.40 8.13 8.43
CA MET A 1 24.20 9.04 7.26
C MET A 1 24.49 10.51 7.60
N GLN A 2 24.04 11.04 8.75
CA GLN A 2 24.39 12.41 9.17
C GLN A 2 25.90 12.67 9.32
N ALA A 3 26.71 11.64 9.56
CA ALA A 3 28.17 11.73 9.59
C ALA A 3 28.80 12.20 8.25
N VAL A 4 28.04 12.15 7.15
CA VAL A 4 28.47 12.60 5.80
C VAL A 4 27.84 13.95 5.41
N GLY A 5 27.15 14.63 6.34
CA GLY A 5 26.56 15.97 6.10
C GLY A 5 25.09 16.00 5.65
N ALA A 6 24.40 14.85 5.59
CA ALA A 6 22.98 14.80 5.24
C ALA A 6 22.11 15.53 6.28
N SER A 7 21.17 16.36 5.82
CA SER A 7 20.27 17.10 6.71
C SER A 7 19.19 16.17 7.30
N ARG A 8 18.55 16.62 8.38
CA ARG A 8 17.40 15.92 8.99
C ARG A 8 16.23 15.77 8.00
N ALA A 9 16.09 16.71 7.07
CA ALA A 9 15.07 16.67 6.02
C ALA A 9 15.36 15.56 4.99
N ASP A 10 16.62 15.36 4.62
CA ASP A 10 17.02 14.33 3.65
C ASP A 10 16.73 12.92 4.17
N ILE A 11 17.08 12.67 5.44
CA ILE A 11 16.80 11.37 6.08
C ILE A 11 15.29 11.10 6.09
N ARG A 12 14.48 12.10 6.46
CA ARG A 12 13.02 11.97 6.47
C ARG A 12 12.47 11.74 5.05
N ALA A 13 12.98 12.45 4.05
CA ALA A 13 12.55 12.32 2.66
C ALA A 13 12.83 10.93 2.11
N ILE A 14 14.01 10.37 2.39
CA ILE A 14 14.38 9.00 1.98
C ILE A 14 13.43 7.96 2.59
N VAL A 15 13.19 8.02 3.90
CA VAL A 15 12.30 7.05 4.58
C VAL A 15 10.86 7.15 4.07
N LEU A 16 10.37 8.37 3.81
CA LEU A 16 9.03 8.56 3.24
C LEU A 16 8.95 8.08 1.78
N ALA A 17 10.02 8.26 1.00
CA ALA A 17 10.09 7.77 -0.37
C ALA A 17 10.10 6.23 -0.41
N GLU A 18 10.87 5.57 0.45
CA GLU A 18 10.84 4.11 0.60
C GLU A 18 9.44 3.62 0.97
N ALA A 19 8.80 4.27 1.96
CA ALA A 19 7.44 3.95 2.35
C ALA A 19 6.43 4.15 1.21
N ALA A 20 6.61 5.18 0.38
CA ALA A 20 5.76 5.41 -0.78
C ALA A 20 5.90 4.28 -1.81
N VAL A 21 7.13 3.86 -2.11
CA VAL A 21 7.39 2.74 -3.04
C VAL A 21 6.78 1.44 -2.52
N VAL A 22 7.00 1.13 -1.24
CA VAL A 22 6.42 -0.07 -0.60
C VAL A 22 4.89 0.01 -0.57
N GLY A 23 4.32 1.18 -0.27
CA GLY A 23 2.88 1.41 -0.25
C GLY A 23 2.23 1.27 -1.63
N LEU A 24 2.86 1.80 -2.68
CA LEU A 24 2.39 1.64 -4.06
C LEU A 24 2.48 0.18 -4.52
N ALA A 25 3.60 -0.50 -4.26
CA ALA A 25 3.78 -1.89 -4.62
C ALA A 25 2.78 -2.80 -3.88
N GLY A 26 2.63 -2.60 -2.58
CA GLY A 26 1.67 -3.34 -1.75
C GLY A 26 0.22 -3.03 -2.12
N GLY A 27 -0.12 -1.76 -2.37
CA GLY A 27 -1.44 -1.34 -2.81
C GLY A 27 -1.81 -1.93 -4.18
N ALA A 28 -0.88 -1.93 -5.13
CA ALA A 28 -1.06 -2.56 -6.43
C ALA A 28 -1.23 -4.07 -6.32
N ALA A 29 -0.32 -4.75 -5.61
CA ALA A 29 -0.38 -6.20 -5.42
C ALA A 29 -1.67 -6.64 -4.70
N GLY A 30 -2.06 -5.94 -3.64
CA GLY A 30 -3.31 -6.20 -2.90
C GLY A 30 -4.56 -5.98 -3.76
N THR A 31 -4.56 -4.91 -4.57
CA THR A 31 -5.67 -4.63 -5.50
C THR A 31 -5.77 -5.73 -6.56
N ILE A 32 -4.65 -6.16 -7.14
CA ILE A 32 -4.60 -7.28 -8.10
C ILE A 32 -5.13 -8.56 -7.44
N ALA A 33 -4.69 -8.88 -6.22
CA ALA A 33 -5.16 -10.05 -5.49
C ALA A 33 -6.68 -10.01 -5.24
N ALA A 34 -7.23 -8.85 -4.86
CA ALA A 34 -8.66 -8.66 -4.68
C ALA A 34 -9.45 -8.89 -5.98
N LEU A 35 -8.96 -8.37 -7.11
CA LEU A 35 -9.57 -8.58 -8.43
C LEU A 35 -9.56 -10.07 -8.84
N LEU A 36 -8.44 -10.77 -8.61
CA LEU A 36 -8.33 -12.20 -8.89
C LEU A 36 -9.28 -13.03 -8.02
N LEU A 37 -9.38 -12.70 -6.73
CA LEU A 37 -10.33 -13.36 -5.83
C LEU A 37 -11.76 -13.16 -6.29
N ALA A 38 -12.14 -11.94 -6.67
CA ALA A 38 -13.48 -11.65 -7.16
C ALA A 38 -13.81 -12.40 -8.46
N LEU A 39 -12.84 -12.52 -9.38
CA LEU A 39 -13.00 -13.35 -10.57
C LEU A 39 -13.19 -14.83 -10.21
N GLY A 40 -12.42 -15.34 -9.25
CA GLY A 40 -12.54 -16.70 -8.73
C GLY A 40 -13.92 -16.96 -8.12
N VAL A 41 -14.41 -16.04 -7.29
CA VAL A 41 -15.75 -16.12 -6.68
C VAL A 41 -16.83 -16.08 -7.76
N ASN A 42 -16.71 -15.21 -8.78
CA ASN A 42 -17.69 -15.16 -9.86
C ASN A 42 -17.74 -16.47 -10.66
N ARG A 43 -16.57 -17.08 -10.92
CA ARG A 43 -16.46 -18.40 -11.58
C ARG A 43 -17.08 -19.52 -10.74
N LEU A 44 -16.81 -19.55 -9.44
CA LEU A 44 -17.44 -20.52 -8.52
C LEU A 44 -18.96 -20.32 -8.49
N ALA A 45 -19.41 -19.07 -8.37
CA ALA A 45 -20.83 -18.77 -8.31
C ALA A 45 -21.56 -19.16 -9.61
N ALA A 46 -20.93 -18.99 -10.77
CA ALA A 46 -21.47 -19.44 -12.04
C ALA A 46 -21.66 -20.98 -12.09
N GLY A 47 -20.73 -21.75 -11.54
CA GLY A 47 -20.74 -23.21 -11.58
C GLY A 47 -21.60 -23.88 -10.49
N TYR A 48 -21.71 -23.28 -9.30
CA TYR A 48 -22.39 -23.89 -8.15
C TYR A 48 -23.81 -23.35 -7.89
N LEU A 49 -24.15 -22.13 -8.35
CA LEU A 49 -25.50 -21.59 -8.13
C LEU A 49 -26.44 -22.02 -9.26
N PRO A 50 -27.60 -22.62 -8.93
CA PRO A 50 -28.64 -22.91 -9.91
C PRO A 50 -29.10 -21.62 -10.60
N ASN A 51 -29.62 -21.73 -11.82
CA ASN A 51 -30.14 -20.56 -12.53
C ASN A 51 -31.45 -20.11 -11.87
N PHE A 52 -31.44 -18.91 -11.30
CA PHE A 52 -32.62 -18.26 -10.73
C PHE A 52 -32.91 -16.96 -11.48
N PRO A 53 -34.18 -16.49 -11.47
CA PRO A 53 -34.55 -15.23 -12.10
C PRO A 53 -33.72 -14.09 -11.49
N PHE A 54 -33.18 -13.19 -12.32
CA PHE A 54 -32.33 -12.06 -11.93
C PHE A 54 -30.90 -12.39 -11.46
N LYS A 55 -30.35 -13.57 -11.77
CA LYS A 55 -28.92 -13.85 -11.54
C LYS A 55 -28.05 -12.87 -12.36
N PRO A 56 -27.21 -12.02 -11.72
CA PRO A 56 -26.32 -11.13 -12.44
C PRO A 56 -25.11 -11.90 -13.01
N ASP A 57 -24.63 -11.48 -14.19
CA ASP A 57 -23.44 -12.07 -14.84
C ASP A 57 -22.14 -11.82 -14.05
N SER A 58 -22.14 -10.77 -13.24
CA SER A 58 -21.05 -10.42 -12.34
C SER A 58 -21.59 -10.01 -10.97
N PHE A 59 -21.12 -10.66 -9.91
CA PHE A 59 -21.38 -10.24 -8.53
C PHE A 59 -20.53 -9.05 -8.08
N PHE A 60 -19.42 -8.77 -8.77
CA PHE A 60 -18.48 -7.71 -8.39
C PHE A 60 -18.32 -6.67 -9.51
N SER A 61 -18.35 -5.40 -9.13
CA SER A 61 -18.10 -4.29 -10.05
C SER A 61 -16.83 -3.55 -9.61
N PHE A 62 -15.88 -3.39 -10.53
CA PHE A 62 -14.61 -2.72 -10.28
C PHE A 62 -14.44 -1.52 -11.22
N PRO A 63 -15.22 -0.45 -11.03
CA PRO A 63 -15.00 0.76 -11.80
C PRO A 63 -13.62 1.34 -11.47
N TRP A 64 -13.03 2.05 -12.43
CA TRP A 64 -11.68 2.61 -12.30
C TRP A 64 -11.40 3.36 -10.98
N PRO A 65 -12.33 4.16 -10.41
CA PRO A 65 -12.11 4.82 -9.13
C PRO A 65 -11.90 3.88 -7.95
N VAL A 66 -12.53 2.70 -7.96
CA VAL A 66 -12.37 1.70 -6.88
C VAL A 66 -10.98 1.06 -6.95
N VAL A 67 -10.51 0.76 -8.16
CA VAL A 67 -9.17 0.21 -8.40
C VAL A 67 -8.10 1.24 -7.99
N ALA A 68 -8.26 2.49 -8.45
CA ALA A 68 -7.37 3.59 -8.07
C ALA A 68 -7.38 3.85 -6.56
N GLY A 69 -8.57 3.78 -5.94
CA GLY A 69 -8.76 3.91 -4.49
C GLY A 69 -8.01 2.83 -3.69
N GLY A 70 -8.04 1.57 -4.15
CA GLY A 70 -7.30 0.48 -3.51
C GLY A 70 -5.80 0.71 -3.47
N VAL A 71 -5.22 1.15 -4.60
CA VAL A 71 -3.78 1.48 -4.68
C VAL A 71 -3.45 2.72 -3.84
N ALA A 72 -4.26 3.77 -3.95
CA ALA A 72 -4.08 5.00 -3.18
C ALA A 72 -4.15 4.75 -1.66
N LEU A 73 -5.04 3.87 -1.21
CA LEU A 73 -5.15 3.49 0.18
C LEU A 73 -3.87 2.82 0.69
N GLY A 74 -3.26 1.93 -0.11
CA GLY A 74 -1.97 1.31 0.21
C GLY A 74 -0.85 2.35 0.39
N LEU A 75 -0.78 3.33 -0.51
CA LEU A 75 0.15 4.45 -0.41
C LEU A 75 -0.07 5.28 0.87
N VAL A 76 -1.31 5.71 1.12
CA VAL A 76 -1.66 6.52 2.29
C VAL A 76 -1.37 5.77 3.58
N ALA A 77 -1.71 4.49 3.65
CA ALA A 77 -1.44 3.65 4.82
C ALA A 77 0.06 3.51 5.11
N ALA A 78 0.88 3.26 4.08
CA ALA A 78 2.32 3.15 4.23
C ALA A 78 2.96 4.48 4.68
N LEU A 79 2.55 5.60 4.07
CA LEU A 79 3.00 6.93 4.46
C LEU A 79 2.59 7.28 5.90
N ALA A 80 1.36 6.96 6.29
CA ALA A 80 0.87 7.17 7.65
C ALA A 80 1.68 6.35 8.67
N GLY A 81 1.97 5.08 8.36
CA GLY A 81 2.82 4.21 9.19
C GLY A 81 4.26 4.71 9.30
N ALA A 82 4.81 5.26 8.21
CA ALA A 82 6.18 5.78 8.16
C ALA A 82 6.35 7.20 8.72
N TYR A 83 5.25 7.92 8.96
CA TYR A 83 5.32 9.32 9.39
C TYR A 83 6.01 9.52 10.74
N PHE A 84 5.65 8.71 11.74
CA PHE A 84 6.25 8.79 13.07
C PHE A 84 7.71 8.29 13.12
N PRO A 85 8.07 7.12 12.54
CA PRO A 85 9.45 6.67 12.51
C PRO A 85 10.36 7.58 11.69
N SER A 86 9.90 8.16 10.57
CA SER A 86 10.72 9.10 9.78
C SER A 86 11.09 10.37 10.57
N ARG A 87 10.17 10.87 11.42
CA ARG A 87 10.46 11.98 12.34
C ARG A 87 11.45 11.60 13.42
N ARG A 88 11.36 10.38 13.96
CA ARG A 88 12.31 9.86 14.95
C ARG A 88 13.71 9.66 14.35
N ALA A 89 13.80 9.08 13.16
CA ALA A 89 15.06 8.87 12.44
C ALA A 89 15.80 10.18 12.16
N ALA A 90 15.07 11.24 11.82
CA ALA A 90 15.61 12.58 11.66
C ALA A 90 16.00 13.28 12.98
N ALA A 91 15.49 12.80 14.11
CA ALA A 91 15.75 13.36 15.44
C ALA A 91 16.95 12.71 16.16
N THR A 92 17.33 11.49 15.78
CA THR A 92 18.46 10.76 16.38
C THR A 92 19.77 11.51 16.18
N ASP A 93 20.47 11.77 17.28
CA ASP A 93 21.73 12.52 17.31
C ASP A 93 22.89 11.68 16.73
N PRO A 94 23.58 12.14 15.68
CA PRO A 94 24.66 11.39 15.03
C PRO A 94 25.85 11.09 15.95
N ALA A 95 26.06 11.91 16.99
CA ALA A 95 27.12 11.68 17.98
C ALA A 95 26.87 10.41 18.82
N ARG A 96 25.59 10.04 19.04
CA ARG A 96 25.21 8.88 19.85
C ARG A 96 25.30 7.56 19.09
N THR A 97 25.28 7.59 17.76
CA THR A 97 25.40 6.40 16.89
C THR A 97 26.84 6.03 16.52
N LEU A 98 27.82 6.92 16.74
CA LEU A 98 29.24 6.67 16.47
C LEU A 98 30.04 6.29 17.73
N ALA A 99 29.46 6.46 18.92
CA ALA A 99 30.09 6.17 20.21
C ALA A 99 29.72 4.79 20.78
N GLY A 100 29.13 3.90 19.97
CA GLY A 100 28.75 2.54 20.33
C GLY A 100 29.39 1.52 19.39
#